data_AF-A0A538IZA5-F1
#
_entry.id   AF-A0A538IZA5-F1
#
_cell.length_a   1.000
_cell.length_b   1.000
_cell.length_c   1.000
_cell.angle_alpha   90.00
_cell.angle_beta   90.00
_cell.angle_gamma   90.00
#
_symmetry.space_group_name_H-M   'P 1'
#
loop_
_entity.id
_entity.type
_entity.pdbx_description
1 polymer ?
#
loop_
_entity_poly.entity_id
_entity_poly.type
_entity_poly.pdbx_seq_one_letter_code
_entity_poly.pdbx_strand_id
1 'polypeptide(L)'
;MPHAGLELTDERRGLRLVYRATPAETGGRRLEMDWYAQPGRVTVARPHVHPWNVGSGEMHVRQTITVEDPTTEIAEGVARYFETVFALSARGGVDEKGDIRDPLQSAVSIRELLMPGTWLAGPPRWAQSALFAALAAIGRLAGRKAYIPAQPEPASS
;
A
#
# COMPACT_ATOMS: atom_id res chain seq x y z
N MET A 1 -10.47 -8.22 -3.42
CA MET A 1 -10.66 -6.79 -3.74
C MET A 1 -11.04 -6.11 -2.45
N PRO A 2 -10.44 -4.96 -2.10
CA PRO A 2 -10.78 -4.24 -0.88
C PRO A 2 -12.25 -3.82 -0.85
N HIS A 3 -12.87 -3.91 0.33
CA HIS A 3 -14.21 -3.42 0.64
C HIS A 3 -14.23 -2.86 2.08
N ALA A 4 -15.23 -2.05 2.45
CA ALA A 4 -15.39 -1.59 3.82
C ALA A 4 -15.51 -2.79 4.78
N GLY A 5 -14.89 -2.66 5.95
CA GLY A 5 -14.82 -3.73 6.94
C GLY A 5 -13.79 -4.82 6.63
N LEU A 6 -13.13 -4.81 5.46
CA LEU A 6 -12.00 -5.73 5.22
C LEU A 6 -10.89 -5.42 6.21
N GLU A 7 -10.49 -6.44 6.95
CA GLU A 7 -9.37 -6.41 7.88
C GLU A 7 -8.24 -7.30 7.35
N LEU A 8 -7.04 -6.73 7.31
CA LEU A 8 -5.82 -7.41 6.95
C LEU A 8 -4.89 -7.42 8.17
N THR A 9 -4.31 -8.58 8.49
CA THR A 9 -3.40 -8.76 9.62
C THR A 9 -2.04 -9.30 9.18
N ASP A 10 -0.96 -8.66 9.63
CA ASP A 10 0.42 -9.11 9.48
C ASP A 10 0.94 -9.43 10.88
N GLU A 11 0.71 -10.68 11.30
CA GLU A 11 1.11 -11.18 12.62
C GLU A 11 2.61 -11.05 12.86
N ARG A 12 3.42 -11.26 11.81
CA ARG A 12 4.89 -11.19 11.89
C ARG A 12 5.35 -9.80 12.33
N ARG A 13 4.64 -8.75 11.94
CA ARG A 13 4.96 -7.37 12.36
C ARG A 13 4.01 -6.81 13.41
N GLY A 14 2.94 -7.51 13.78
CA GLY A 14 1.91 -6.97 14.66
C GLY A 14 1.25 -5.74 14.05
N LEU A 15 0.91 -5.80 12.76
CA LEU A 15 0.24 -4.73 12.02
C LEU A 15 -1.16 -5.16 11.62
N ARG A 16 -2.07 -4.20 11.60
CA ARG A 16 -3.45 -4.40 11.14
C ARG A 16 -3.89 -3.23 10.28
N LEU A 17 -4.59 -3.51 9.19
CA LEU A 17 -5.17 -2.52 8.29
C LEU A 17 -6.66 -2.81 8.15
N VAL A 18 -7.51 -1.82 8.43
CA VAL A 18 -8.95 -1.93 8.25
C VAL A 18 -9.41 -0.89 7.23
N TYR A 19 -10.02 -1.34 6.14
CA TYR A 19 -10.66 -0.45 5.18
C TYR A 19 -11.99 0.06 5.75
N ARG A 20 -12.14 1.36 5.90
CA ARG A 20 -13.36 2.01 6.40
C ARG A 20 -14.28 2.48 5.28
N ALA A 21 -13.69 2.91 4.17
CA ALA A 21 -14.39 3.22 2.94
C ALA A 21 -13.44 3.03 1.77
N THR A 22 -13.92 2.41 0.69
CA THR A 22 -13.12 2.14 -0.51
C THR A 22 -13.52 3.04 -1.69
N PRO A 23 -12.64 3.18 -2.69
CA PRO A 23 -12.95 3.93 -3.90
C PRO A 23 -14.16 3.39 -4.65
N ALA A 24 -14.34 2.07 -4.69
CA ALA A 24 -15.49 1.43 -5.33
C ALA A 24 -16.82 1.86 -4.67
N GLU A 25 -16.83 1.97 -3.33
CA GLU A 25 -18.01 2.38 -2.56
C GLU A 25 -18.28 3.88 -2.60
N THR A 26 -17.22 4.70 -2.75
CA THR A 26 -17.36 6.16 -2.73
C THR A 26 -17.43 6.79 -4.12
N GLY A 27 -17.28 6.00 -5.19
CA GLY A 27 -17.15 6.49 -6.56
C GLY A 27 -15.85 7.27 -6.77
N GLY A 28 -14.75 6.79 -6.20
CA GLY A 28 -13.40 7.38 -6.35
C GLY A 28 -13.12 8.59 -5.45
N ARG A 29 -14.14 9.15 -4.79
CA ARG A 29 -14.01 10.40 -4.00
C ARG A 29 -13.22 10.24 -2.71
N ARG A 30 -13.25 9.05 -2.09
CA ARG A 30 -12.63 8.82 -0.79
C ARG A 30 -12.12 7.39 -0.61
N LEU A 31 -10.90 7.27 -0.11
CA LEU A 31 -10.36 6.06 0.52
C LEU A 31 -10.09 6.38 2.00
N GLU A 32 -10.59 5.54 2.90
CA GLU A 32 -10.35 5.67 4.33
C GLU A 32 -9.86 4.35 4.90
N MET A 33 -8.77 4.41 5.65
CA MET A 33 -8.07 3.25 6.20
C MET A 33 -7.65 3.52 7.64
N ASP A 34 -7.86 2.54 8.51
CA ASP A 34 -7.25 2.50 9.83
C ASP A 34 -6.03 1.60 9.82
N TRP A 35 -4.93 2.12 10.34
CA TRP A 35 -3.73 1.37 10.62
C TRP A 35 -3.56 1.19 12.12
N TYR A 36 -3.23 -0.02 12.53
CA TYR A 36 -2.87 -0.35 13.91
C TYR A 36 -1.45 -0.92 13.91
N ALA A 37 -0.60 -0.36 14.76
CA ALA A 37 0.78 -0.79 14.90
C ALA A 37 1.13 -1.00 16.38
N GLN A 38 1.61 -2.20 16.70
CA GLN A 38 2.16 -2.51 18.02
C GLN A 38 3.38 -1.63 18.36
N PRO A 39 3.73 -1.47 19.65
CA PRO A 39 4.90 -0.73 20.08
C PRO A 39 6.18 -1.11 19.31
N GLY A 40 6.94 -0.09 18.86
CA GLY A 40 8.19 -0.28 18.12
C GLY A 40 8.01 -0.81 16.68
N ARG A 41 6.84 -0.59 16.06
CA ARG A 41 6.56 -0.98 14.66
C ARG A 41 6.22 0.24 13.79
N VAL A 42 6.39 0.06 12.48
CA VAL A 42 6.10 1.05 11.44
C VAL A 42 4.94 0.57 10.59
N THR A 43 4.04 1.47 10.24
CA THR A 43 3.08 1.25 9.15
C THR A 43 3.83 1.12 7.80
N VAL A 44 3.33 0.30 6.89
CA VAL A 44 4.07 -0.06 5.66
C VAL A 44 3.96 1.01 4.56
N ALA A 45 4.96 1.05 3.67
CA ALA A 45 5.03 1.75 2.38
C ALA A 45 5.11 3.30 2.40
N ARG A 46 6.30 3.89 2.21
CA ARG A 46 6.53 5.36 2.24
C ARG A 46 6.20 6.10 0.93
N PRO A 47 5.16 6.95 0.91
CA PRO A 47 5.26 8.27 0.25
C PRO A 47 4.84 9.48 1.12
N HIS A 48 4.38 9.26 2.36
CA HIS A 48 4.07 10.25 3.40
C HIS A 48 4.75 9.84 4.72
N VAL A 49 4.82 10.72 5.73
CA VAL A 49 5.43 10.39 7.03
C VAL A 49 4.62 9.28 7.68
N HIS A 50 5.20 8.08 7.77
CA HIS A 50 4.65 7.01 8.57
C HIS A 50 4.91 7.30 10.04
N PRO A 51 3.87 7.45 10.86
CA PRO A 51 4.07 7.61 12.29
C PRO A 51 4.74 6.34 12.83
N TRP A 52 5.86 6.53 13.53
CA TRP A 52 6.56 5.46 14.23
C TRP A 52 5.97 5.34 15.63
N ASN A 53 5.56 4.14 16.04
CA ASN A 53 5.04 3.95 17.39
C ASN A 53 6.19 3.91 18.42
N VAL A 54 6.51 5.08 19.00
CA VAL A 54 7.46 5.23 20.12
C VAL A 54 6.80 4.97 21.49
N GLY A 55 5.47 4.79 21.53
CA GLY A 55 4.71 4.59 22.76
C GLY A 55 4.72 3.15 23.25
N SER A 56 4.15 2.93 24.43
CA SER A 56 4.01 1.62 25.07
C SER A 56 2.68 0.91 24.77
N GLY A 57 1.76 1.56 24.04
CA GLY A 57 0.46 1.00 23.65
C GLY A 57 0.30 0.90 22.12
N GLU A 58 -0.77 0.28 21.66
CA GLU A 58 -1.10 0.22 20.22
C GLU A 58 -1.34 1.63 19.67
N MET A 59 -0.67 1.94 18.56
CA MET A 59 -0.89 3.18 17.82
C MET A 59 -1.98 2.94 16.78
N HIS A 60 -3.00 3.79 16.79
CA HIS A 60 -4.07 3.82 15.80
C HIS A 60 -3.95 5.08 14.94
N VAL A 61 -3.90 4.91 13.62
CA VAL A 61 -3.79 6.00 12.64
C VAL A 61 -4.92 5.86 11.64
N ARG A 62 -5.73 6.90 11.50
CA ARG A 62 -6.69 7.01 10.40
C ARG A 62 -6.08 7.83 9.27
N GLN A 63 -5.99 7.20 8.10
CA GLN A 63 -5.61 7.89 6.87
C GLN A 63 -6.85 8.07 5.99
N THR A 64 -7.12 9.32 5.63
CA THR A 64 -8.17 9.70 4.68
C THR A 64 -7.53 10.31 3.45
N ILE A 65 -7.88 9.79 2.27
CA ILE A 65 -7.46 10.33 0.98
C ILE A 65 -8.72 10.81 0.27
N THR A 66 -8.74 12.09 -0.09
CA THR A 66 -9.82 12.72 -0.86
C THR A 66 -9.26 13.09 -2.22
N VAL A 67 -10.02 12.78 -3.28
CA VAL A 67 -9.62 13.07 -4.67
C VAL A 67 -10.56 14.15 -5.21
N GLU A 68 -9.98 15.27 -5.65
CA GLU A 68 -10.73 16.43 -6.15
C GLU A 68 -11.41 16.14 -7.50
N ASP A 69 -10.73 15.41 -8.39
CA ASP A 69 -11.25 14.93 -9.67
C ASP A 69 -11.37 13.40 -9.66
N PRO A 70 -12.52 12.85 -9.21
CA PRO A 70 -12.63 11.46 -8.82
C PRO A 70 -12.78 10.54 -10.05
N THR A 71 -11.66 9.99 -10.52
CA THR A 71 -11.69 8.68 -11.17
C THR A 71 -11.44 7.59 -10.13
N THR A 72 -12.10 6.45 -10.28
CA THR A 72 -11.86 5.31 -9.36
C THR A 72 -10.44 4.78 -9.49
N GLU A 73 -9.82 4.91 -10.67
CA GLU A 73 -8.50 4.36 -11.01
C GLU A 73 -7.39 4.76 -10.02
N ILE A 74 -7.23 6.06 -9.74
CA ILE A 74 -6.16 6.56 -8.86
C ILE A 74 -6.34 6.02 -7.43
N ALA A 75 -7.55 6.18 -6.89
CA ALA A 75 -7.82 5.79 -5.51
C ALA A 75 -7.81 4.26 -5.34
N GLU A 76 -8.29 3.49 -6.33
CA GLU A 76 -8.18 2.03 -6.35
C GLU A 76 -6.74 1.56 -6.43
N GLY A 77 -5.92 2.21 -7.25
CA GLY A 77 -4.49 1.95 -7.34
C GLY A 77 -3.81 2.08 -5.98
N VAL A 78 -4.07 3.16 -5.25
CA VAL A 78 -3.56 3.36 -3.90
C VAL A 78 -4.04 2.26 -2.94
N ALA A 79 -5.32 1.90 -2.96
CA ALA A 79 -5.84 0.82 -2.12
C ALA A 79 -5.15 -0.53 -2.40
N ARG A 80 -4.99 -0.88 -3.68
CA ARG A 80 -4.31 -2.10 -4.13
C ARG A 80 -2.82 -2.10 -3.81
N TYR A 81 -2.19 -0.93 -3.84
CA TYR A 81 -0.78 -0.79 -3.47
C TYR A 81 -0.57 -1.14 -1.99
N PHE A 82 -1.39 -0.58 -1.09
CA PHE A 82 -1.31 -0.91 0.33
C PHE A 82 -1.60 -2.38 0.61
N GLU A 83 -2.63 -2.96 -0.03
CA GLU A 83 -2.90 -4.40 0.07
C GLU A 83 -1.69 -5.24 -0.39
N THR A 84 -1.04 -4.84 -1.49
CA THR A 84 0.15 -5.53 -2.02
C THR A 84 1.33 -5.49 -1.05
N VAL A 85 1.62 -4.31 -0.49
CA VAL A 85 2.70 -4.17 0.49
C VAL A 85 2.37 -4.96 1.76
N PHE A 86 1.10 -4.97 2.17
CA PHE A 86 0.64 -5.73 3.32
C PHE A 86 0.82 -7.25 3.11
N ALA A 87 0.39 -7.77 1.94
CA ALA A 87 0.60 -9.15 1.54
C ALA A 87 2.09 -9.53 1.47
N LEU A 88 2.95 -8.62 0.99
CA LEU A 88 4.40 -8.78 1.02
C LEU A 88 4.94 -8.79 2.45
N SER A 89 4.43 -7.94 3.31
CA SER A 89 4.89 -7.81 4.69
C SER A 89 4.68 -9.11 5.48
N ALA A 90 3.47 -9.70 5.39
CA ALA A 90 3.12 -10.96 6.03
C ALA A 90 4.09 -12.12 5.70
N ARG A 91 4.61 -12.16 4.46
CA ARG A 91 5.59 -13.17 4.01
C ARG A 91 7.05 -12.75 4.12
N GLY A 92 7.35 -11.62 4.75
CA GLY A 92 8.73 -11.13 4.89
C GLY A 92 9.32 -10.43 3.66
N GLY A 93 8.50 -10.04 2.70
CA GLY A 93 8.91 -9.31 1.48
C GLY A 93 9.13 -7.81 1.68
N VAL A 94 8.96 -7.30 2.90
CA VAL A 94 9.14 -5.88 3.26
C VAL A 94 10.29 -5.74 4.26
N ASP A 95 11.07 -4.66 4.26
CA ASP A 95 12.17 -4.42 5.20
C ASP A 95 11.71 -3.88 6.57
N GLU A 96 12.64 -3.34 7.37
CA GLU A 96 12.33 -2.73 8.68
C GLU A 96 11.74 -1.32 8.55
N LYS A 97 11.96 -0.67 7.41
CA LYS A 97 11.46 0.68 7.12
C LYS A 97 10.05 0.66 6.54
N GLY A 98 9.56 -0.51 6.15
CA GLY A 98 8.27 -0.69 5.51
C GLY A 98 8.34 -0.74 3.98
N ASP A 99 9.54 -0.86 3.40
CA ASP A 99 9.76 -0.85 1.95
C ASP A 99 9.85 -2.27 1.35
N ILE A 100 9.34 -2.45 0.14
CA ILE A 100 9.40 -3.74 -0.58
C ILE A 100 10.87 -4.10 -0.88
N ARG A 101 11.30 -5.31 -0.46
CA ARG A 101 12.67 -5.79 -0.61
C ARG A 101 13.07 -6.10 -2.06
N ASP A 102 12.17 -6.66 -2.87
CA ASP A 102 12.43 -6.95 -4.29
C ASP A 102 12.27 -5.66 -5.12
N PRO A 103 13.35 -5.09 -5.70
CA PRO A 103 13.28 -3.85 -6.45
C PRO A 103 12.41 -3.94 -7.71
N LEU A 104 12.36 -5.11 -8.35
CA LEU A 104 11.49 -5.33 -9.52
C LEU A 104 10.03 -5.39 -9.10
N GLN A 105 9.73 -6.04 -7.98
CA GLN A 105 8.37 -6.02 -7.42
C GLN A 105 7.95 -4.60 -7.03
N SER A 106 8.84 -3.85 -6.38
CA SER A 106 8.62 -2.45 -6.05
C SER A 106 8.32 -1.62 -7.30
N ALA A 107 9.13 -1.77 -8.35
CA ALA A 107 8.95 -1.05 -9.60
C ALA A 107 7.62 -1.35 -10.29
N VAL A 108 7.22 -2.63 -10.38
CA VAL A 108 5.95 -3.04 -11.00
C VAL A 108 4.76 -2.46 -10.20
N SER A 109 4.78 -2.58 -8.87
CA SER A 109 3.71 -2.06 -8.02
C SER A 109 3.62 -0.52 -8.07
N ILE A 110 4.74 0.20 -8.02
CA ILE A 110 4.76 1.67 -8.11
C ILE A 110 4.26 2.13 -9.49
N ARG A 111 4.78 1.52 -10.57
CA ARG A 111 4.44 1.92 -11.94
C ARG A 111 2.95 1.77 -12.25
N GLU A 112 2.35 0.66 -11.82
CA GLU A 112 1.00 0.28 -12.26
C GLU A 112 -0.09 0.65 -11.25
N LEU A 113 0.24 0.83 -9.97
CA LEU A 113 -0.75 1.13 -8.94
C LEU A 113 -0.69 2.57 -8.43
N LEU A 114 0.48 3.22 -8.51
CA LEU A 114 0.65 4.57 -7.95
C LEU A 114 0.84 5.64 -9.03
N MET A 115 1.45 5.33 -10.16
CA MET A 115 1.65 6.31 -11.24
C MET A 115 0.47 6.34 -12.20
N PRO A 116 0.04 7.54 -12.68
CA PRO A 116 0.64 8.86 -12.47
C PRO A 116 0.16 9.61 -11.21
N GLY A 117 -0.63 8.97 -10.33
CA GLY A 117 -1.21 9.60 -9.13
C GLY A 117 -0.21 9.97 -8.02
N THR A 118 0.97 9.35 -7.98
CA THR A 118 2.02 9.62 -6.98
C THR A 118 3.39 9.70 -7.64
N TRP A 119 4.21 10.66 -7.21
CA TRP A 119 5.57 10.89 -7.68
C TRP A 119 6.54 11.02 -6.52
N LEU A 120 7.78 10.61 -6.72
CA LEU A 120 8.87 10.85 -5.78
C LEU A 120 9.30 12.31 -5.84
N ALA A 121 9.69 12.88 -4.68
CA ALA A 121 10.33 14.18 -4.64
C ALA A 121 11.74 14.13 -5.26
N GLY A 122 12.13 15.15 -6.01
CA GLY A 122 13.48 15.31 -6.56
C GLY A 122 13.59 15.10 -8.07
N PRO A 123 13.61 13.86 -8.60
CA PRO A 123 13.81 13.62 -10.02
C PRO A 123 12.64 14.17 -10.88
N PRO A 124 12.89 14.63 -12.11
CA PRO A 124 11.82 15.03 -13.02
C PRO A 124 10.82 13.90 -13.28
N ARG A 125 9.51 14.21 -13.36
CA ARG A 125 8.44 13.22 -13.54
C ARG A 125 8.63 12.34 -14.78
N TRP A 126 9.14 12.90 -15.88
CA TRP A 126 9.41 12.13 -17.10
C TRP A 126 10.50 11.08 -16.88
N ALA A 127 11.54 11.40 -16.10
CA ALA A 127 12.64 10.50 -15.80
C ALA A 127 12.15 9.36 -14.90
N GLN A 128 11.34 9.69 -13.88
CA GLN A 128 10.67 8.68 -13.06
C GLN A 128 9.79 7.76 -13.91
N SER A 129 8.97 8.33 -14.80
CA SER A 129 8.09 7.57 -15.69
C SER A 129 8.86 6.56 -16.53
N ALA A 130 9.93 7.01 -17.18
CA ALA A 130 10.75 6.16 -18.06
C ALA A 130 11.43 5.04 -17.27
N LEU A 131 12.03 5.37 -16.13
CA LEU A 131 12.70 4.41 -15.26
C LEU A 131 11.74 3.32 -14.76
N PHE A 132 10.62 3.73 -14.15
CA PHE A 132 9.63 2.79 -13.61
C PHE A 132 8.95 1.99 -14.72
N ALA A 133 8.72 2.56 -15.90
CA ALA A 133 8.19 1.80 -17.04
C ALA A 133 9.15 0.69 -17.49
N ALA A 134 10.44 1.00 -17.62
CA ALA A 134 11.46 0.03 -18.01
C ALA A 134 11.61 -1.08 -16.95
N LEU A 135 11.76 -0.72 -15.68
CA LEU A 135 11.89 -1.68 -14.58
C LEU A 135 10.63 -2.53 -14.40
N ALA A 136 9.44 -1.95 -14.56
CA ALA A 136 8.20 -2.70 -14.50
C ALA A 136 8.06 -3.70 -15.66
N ALA A 137 8.48 -3.32 -16.88
CA ALA A 137 8.50 -4.25 -18.01
C ALA A 137 9.39 -5.46 -17.72
N ILE A 138 10.60 -5.22 -17.18
CA ILE A 138 11.52 -6.29 -16.76
C ILE A 138 10.89 -7.13 -15.64
N GLY A 139 10.29 -6.50 -14.62
CA GLY A 139 9.65 -7.19 -13.51
C GLY A 139 8.49 -8.09 -13.96
N ARG A 140 7.65 -7.63 -14.88
CA ARG A 140 6.58 -8.44 -15.47
C ARG A 140 7.13 -9.64 -16.24
N LEU A 141 8.17 -9.44 -17.06
CA LEU A 141 8.85 -10.54 -17.75
C LEU A 141 9.45 -11.55 -16.76
N ALA A 142 9.90 -11.08 -15.60
CA ALA A 142 10.37 -11.91 -14.49
C ALA A 142 9.22 -12.46 -13.61
N GLY A 143 7.95 -12.35 -14.02
CA GLY A 143 6.79 -12.94 -13.35
C GLY A 143 6.21 -12.15 -12.17
N ARG A 144 6.67 -10.92 -11.92
CA ARG A 144 6.10 -10.06 -10.86
C ARG A 144 4.74 -9.52 -11.30
N LYS A 145 3.83 -9.39 -10.32
CA LYS A 145 2.49 -8.85 -10.53
C LYS A 145 2.38 -7.52 -9.79
N ALA A 146 1.80 -6.51 -10.41
CA ALA A 146 1.62 -5.21 -9.77
C ALA A 146 0.83 -5.30 -8.48
N TYR A 147 -0.28 -6.04 -8.54
CA TYR A 147 -1.20 -6.27 -7.45
C TYR A 147 -1.05 -7.69 -6.91
N ILE A 148 -0.91 -7.80 -5.59
CA ILE A 148 -0.85 -9.07 -4.87
C ILE A 148 -1.91 -9.00 -3.77
N PRO A 149 -3.00 -9.78 -3.87
CA PRO A 149 -4.05 -9.76 -2.87
C PRO A 149 -3.51 -10.29 -1.54
N ALA A 150 -3.88 -9.61 -0.45
CA ALA A 150 -3.67 -10.15 0.88
C ALA A 150 -4.70 -11.25 1.14
N GLN A 151 -4.32 -12.28 1.90
CA GLN A 151 -5.31 -13.23 2.40
C GLN A 151 -5.97 -12.59 3.63
N PRO A 152 -7.31 -12.46 3.68
CA PRO A 152 -8.00 -12.11 4.91
C PRO A 152 -7.73 -13.19 5.95
N GLU A 153 -7.78 -12.84 7.25
CA GLU A 153 -7.92 -13.89 8.25
C GLU A 153 -9.19 -14.71 7.97
N PRO A 154 -9.15 -16.05 8.13
CA PRO A 154 -10.38 -16.81 8.20
C PRO A 154 -11.20 -16.29 9.38
N ALA A 155 -12.48 -15.98 9.15
CA ALA A 155 -13.37 -15.53 10.21
C ALA A 155 -13.29 -16.51 11.39
N SER A 156 -12.94 -15.99 12.56
CA SER A 156 -13.00 -16.76 13.81
C SER A 156 -14.43 -17.30 13.96
N SER A 157 -14.55 -18.62 13.98
CA SER A 157 -15.83 -19.33 14.17
C SER A 157 -16.31 -19.25 15.61
#